data_AF-A0A7U4DDS4-F1
#
_entry.id   AF-A0A7U4DDS4-F1
#
_cell.length_a   1.000
_cell.length_b   1.000
_cell.length_c   1.000
_cell.angle_alpha   90.00
_cell.angle_beta   90.00
_cell.angle_gamma   90.00
#
_symmetry.space_group_name_H-M   'P 1'
#
loop_
_entity.id
_entity.type
_entity.pdbx_description
1 polymer ?
#
loop_
_entity_poly.entity_id
_entity_poly.type
_entity_poly.pdbx_seq_one_letter_code
_entity_poly.pdbx_strand_id
1 'polypeptide(L)' 'MIQIYNSKTRTFTVIGKRTQVFLNVSLNETEALLFKAKLKDSIWRM' A
#
# COMPACT_ATOMS: atom_id res chain seq x y z
N MET A 1 0.52 -6.50 8.67
CA MET A 1 0.40 -5.48 7.60
C MET A 1 -1.02 -5.53 7.07
N ILE A 2 -1.76 -4.43 7.22
CA ILE A 2 -3.18 -4.31 6.84
C ILE A 2 -3.24 -3.58 5.49
N GLN A 3 -4.18 -3.98 4.64
CA GLN A 3 -4.39 -3.40 3.31
C GLN A 3 -5.85 -3.02 3.16
N ILE A 4 -6.09 -1.81 2.67
CA ILE A 4 -7.44 -1.26 2.49
C ILE A 4 -7.49 -0.66 1.10
N TYR A 5 -8.35 -1.20 0.24
CA TYR A 5 -8.62 -0.62 -1.07
C TYR A 5 -10.02 -0.02 -1.09
N ASN A 6 -10.12 1.26 -1.46
CA ASN A 6 -11.38 1.93 -1.71
C ASN A 6 -11.57 2.10 -3.23
N SER A 7 -12.53 1.37 -3.80
CA SER A 7 -12.82 1.40 -5.23
C SER A 7 -13.48 2.71 -5.68
N LYS A 8 -14.23 3.40 -4.80
CA LYS A 8 -14.87 4.69 -5.13
C LYS A 8 -13.87 5.81 -5.29
N THR A 9 -12.87 5.87 -4.41
CA THR A 9 -11.83 6.91 -4.42
C THR A 9 -10.54 6.45 -5.10
N ARG A 10 -10.49 5.19 -5.56
CA ARG A 10 -9.30 4.54 -6.14
C ARG A 10 -8.08 4.71 -5.23
N THR A 11 -8.28 4.54 -3.93
CA THR A 11 -7.25 4.74 -2.91
C THR A 11 -6.83 3.39 -2.36
N PHE A 12 -5.52 3.15 -2.32
CA PHE A 12 -4.95 1.97 -1.69
C PHE A 12 -4.11 2.39 -0.49
N THR A 13 -4.54 1.98 0.69
CA THR A 13 -3.86 2.27 1.96
C THR A 13 -3.24 0.99 2.49
N VAL A 14 -1.96 1.08 2.82
CA VAL A 14 -1.17 -0.02 3.34
C VAL A 14 -0.59 0.39 4.69
N ILE A 15 -0.96 -0.35 5.74
CA ILE A 15 -0.55 -0.08 7.12
C ILE A 15 0.46 -1.15 7.54
N GLY A 16 1.73 -0.77 7.55
CA GLY A 16 2.86 -1.53 8.09
C GLY A 16 3.42 -0.87 9.35
N LYS A 17 4.76 -0.79 9.46
CA LYS A 17 5.43 0.10 10.43
C LYS A 17 5.11 1.56 10.14
N ARG A 18 4.90 1.93 8.87
CA ARG A 18 4.34 3.21 8.46
C ARG A 18 3.12 3.03 7.57
N THR A 19 2.21 3.99 7.66
CA THR A 19 1.06 4.08 6.75
C THR A 19 1.52 4.65 5.41
N GLN A 20 1.26 3.91 4.33
CA GLN A 20 1.49 4.34 2.96
C GLN A 20 0.13 4.46 2.26
N VAL A 21 -0.11 5.60 1.63
CA VAL A 21 -1.36 5.88 0.90
C VAL A 21 -1.02 6.10 -0.57
N PHE A 22 -1.67 5.35 -1.44
CA PHE A 22 -1.54 5.44 -2.88
C PHE A 22 -2.88 5.89 -3.48
N LEU A 23 -2.84 6.89 -4.35
CA LEU A 23 -4.02 7.52 -4.96
C LEU A 23 -4.15 7.12 -6.44
N ASN A 24 -5.38 7.13 -6.95
CA ASN A 24 -5.72 6.80 -8.34
C ASN A 24 -5.28 5.40 -8.80
N VAL A 25 -5.23 4.44 -7.86
CA VAL A 25 -4.77 3.08 -8.08
C VAL A 25 -5.91 2.22 -8.63
N SER A 26 -5.64 1.42 -9.65
CA SER A 26 -6.55 0.37 -10.11
C SER A 26 -6.38 -0.92 -9.28
N LEU A 27 -7.40 -1.78 -9.25
CA LEU A 27 -7.33 -3.03 -8.48
C LEU A 27 -6.11 -3.88 -8.86
N ASN A 28 -5.77 -3.94 -10.16
CA ASN A 28 -4.67 -4.74 -10.69
C ASN A 28 -3.29 -4.23 -10.24
N GLU A 29 -3.17 -2.95 -9.91
CA GLU A 29 -1.91 -2.34 -9.46
C GLU A 29 -1.66 -2.58 -7.96
N THR A 30 -2.68 -3.00 -7.20
CA THR A 30 -2.57 -3.13 -5.73
C THR A 30 -1.54 -4.16 -5.29
N GLU A 31 -1.36 -5.28 -6.01
CA GLU A 31 -0.36 -6.30 -5.68
C GLU A 31 1.07 -5.78 -5.83
N ALA A 32 1.37 -5.08 -6.93
CA ALA A 32 2.68 -4.50 -7.17
C ALA A 32 3.01 -3.41 -6.12
N LEU A 33 2.03 -2.58 -5.77
CA LEU A 33 2.17 -1.55 -4.74
C LEU A 33 2.32 -2.16 -3.34
N LEU A 34 1.62 -3.26 -3.05
CA LEU A 34 1.78 -4.00 -1.81
C LEU A 34 3.21 -4.53 -1.67
N PHE A 35 3.76 -5.13 -2.72
CA PHE A 35 5.13 -5.63 -2.72
C PHE A 35 6.14 -4.51 -2.46
N LYS A 36 5.97 -3.36 -3.14
CA LYS A 36 6.79 -2.17 -2.93
C LYS A 36 6.67 -1.64 -1.50
N ALA A 37 5.45 -1.61 -0.95
CA ALA A 37 5.21 -1.17 0.41
C ALA A 37 5.89 -2.10 1.43
N LYS A 38 5.83 -3.43 1.22
CA LYS A 38 6.51 -4.43 2.06
C LYS A 38 8.01 -4.25 2.07
N LEU A 39 8.62 -4.07 0.89
CA LEU A 39 10.05 -3.81 0.77
C LEU A 39 10.47 -2.54 1.52
N LYS A 40 9.71 -1.44 1.35
CA LYS A 40 9.98 -0.21 2.11
C LYS A 40 9.88 -0.44 3.61
N ASP A 41 8.86 -1.16 4.08
CA ASP A 41 8.65 -1.47 5.49
C ASP A 41 9.77 -2.36 6.07
N SER A 42 10.36 -3.24 5.26
CA SER A 42 11.51 -4.07 5.62
C SER A 42 12.84 -3.30 5.63
N ILE A 43 13.03 -2.35 4.69
CA ILE A 43 14.25 -1.52 4.60
C ILE A 43 14.29 -0.49 5.72
N TRP A 44 13.13 0.04 6.13
CA TRP A 44 13.01 0.89 7.31
C TRP A 44 13.20 0.04 8.57
N ARG A 45 14.47 -0.26 8.88
CA ARG A 45 14.96 -0.74 10.16
C ARG A 45 15.04 0.47 11.10
N MET A 46 14.17 0.47 12.12
CA MET A 46 14.16 1.35 13.30
C MET A 46 14.04 2.85 13.03
#